data_AF-I9FGU7-F1
#
_entry.id   AF-I9FGU7-F1
#
_cell.length_a   1.000
_cell.length_b   1.000
_cell.length_c   1.000
_cell.angle_alpha   90.00
_cell.angle_beta   90.00
_cell.angle_gamma   90.00
#
_symmetry.space_group_name_H-M   'P 1'
#
loop_
_entity.id
_entity.type
_entity.pdbx_description
1 polymer ?
#
loop_
_entity_poly.entity_id
_entity_poly.type
_entity_poly.pdbx_seq_one_letter_code
_entity_poly.pdbx_strand_id
1 'polypeptide(L)'
;MATMAEKMAASLEELRKLQEKDRCVVLQGTAEIGRTHLTRLLDNGWLQEVMKGWYIAARPGTEGDTTVWYTSFWYFIAKYAAVRLGERWCLTADQSLDLYSGKTTVPVQVVIKSPKGHNNTQKLMYDTSLLVFQSEIPDQVYKEPEYGLNLYPLAEALVYTTPRYFQVEKIAARTCLAMIRDAADILKVLTKNGASLRAGRIAGAFRNIGNSEIADSIVSTMRGFGYDVREEDPFEDQPRTPLVYEVSPYVTRLRLMWENMRDKVVELFPEAPGKIDDVEGYLRSVDEKYSEDAYHSLSIEGYRVSPELIEKVRVGNWKPEEEDKEHKNALVARGYYQAFQAVRGTIADILKGKNAGEAVRADHPVWYMQMWMPFVTVGILQREDLVGYRTGQVYIRGSQHIPLNPKAVRDAMPVLFDLLKNEPHPAVRAVLGHFFFVYIHPYMDGNGRMGRFVLNAMLASGGYNWTVVPVERRKEYMKALEKASVEGDISEFTKVIASLVK
;
A
#
# COMPACT_ATOMS: atom_id res chain seq x y z
N MET A 1 42.72 -7.41 -25.83
CA MET A 1 41.28 -7.12 -26.02
C MET A 1 40.55 -7.46 -24.73
N ALA A 2 39.67 -6.59 -24.24
CA ALA A 2 38.89 -6.89 -23.03
C ALA A 2 37.95 -8.09 -23.25
N THR A 3 37.89 -8.96 -22.25
CA THR A 3 37.00 -10.13 -22.16
C THR A 3 35.53 -9.71 -22.10
N MET A 4 34.61 -10.64 -22.33
CA MET A 4 33.17 -10.37 -22.18
C MET A 4 32.80 -9.98 -20.74
N ALA A 5 33.45 -10.58 -19.75
CA ALA A 5 33.24 -10.27 -18.33
C ALA A 5 33.68 -8.83 -17.99
N GLU A 6 34.88 -8.41 -18.43
CA GLU A 6 35.38 -7.05 -18.21
C GLU A 6 34.50 -6.00 -18.90
N LYS A 7 34.03 -6.32 -20.12
CA LYS A 7 33.08 -5.49 -20.86
C LYS A 7 31.74 -5.36 -20.12
N MET A 8 31.24 -6.45 -19.53
CA MET A 8 29.99 -6.42 -18.76
C MET A 8 30.16 -5.62 -17.47
N ALA A 9 31.26 -5.85 -16.73
CA ALA A 9 31.60 -5.10 -15.52
C ALA A 9 31.65 -3.59 -15.79
N ALA A 10 32.26 -3.16 -16.90
CA ALA A 10 32.29 -1.75 -17.28
C ALA A 10 30.87 -1.17 -17.53
N SER A 11 29.97 -1.92 -18.15
CA SER A 11 28.58 -1.47 -18.33
C SER A 11 27.78 -1.43 -17.03
N LEU A 12 28.00 -2.40 -16.13
CA LEU A 12 27.38 -2.41 -14.80
C LEU A 12 27.87 -1.25 -13.94
N GLU A 13 29.14 -0.87 -14.07
CA GLU A 13 29.70 0.28 -13.39
C GLU A 13 29.03 1.59 -13.84
N GLU A 14 28.79 1.77 -15.13
CA GLU A 14 28.03 2.93 -15.64
C GLU A 14 26.58 2.94 -15.14
N LEU A 15 25.91 1.78 -15.10
CA LEU A 15 24.57 1.68 -14.52
C LEU A 15 24.57 2.01 -13.02
N ARG A 16 25.58 1.54 -12.28
CA ARG A 16 25.73 1.81 -10.83
C ARG A 16 25.87 3.31 -10.56
N LYS A 17 26.70 4.01 -11.32
CA LYS A 17 26.85 5.48 -11.19
C LYS A 17 25.53 6.25 -11.38
N LEU A 18 24.63 5.72 -12.21
CA LEU A 18 23.30 6.30 -12.41
C LEU A 18 22.37 5.96 -11.24
N GLN A 19 22.44 4.73 -10.71
CA GLN A 19 21.68 4.29 -9.55
C GLN A 19 22.08 4.97 -8.23
N GLU A 20 23.32 5.44 -8.12
CA GLU A 20 23.78 6.20 -6.95
C GLU A 20 23.23 7.64 -6.93
N LYS A 21 22.87 8.19 -8.10
CA LYS A 21 22.33 9.55 -8.23
C LYS A 21 20.82 9.60 -8.04
N ASP A 22 20.13 8.64 -8.64
CA ASP A 22 18.67 8.61 -8.69
C ASP A 22 18.12 7.38 -7.98
N ARG A 23 17.09 7.58 -7.16
CA ARG A 23 16.40 6.50 -6.43
C ARG A 23 15.79 5.45 -7.36
N CYS A 24 15.41 5.86 -8.57
CA CYS A 24 14.95 4.99 -9.66
C CYS A 24 15.54 5.49 -10.97
N VAL A 25 16.23 4.59 -11.69
CA VAL A 25 16.89 4.94 -12.95
C VAL A 25 15.93 4.80 -14.12
N VAL A 26 15.57 5.94 -14.69
CA VAL A 26 14.85 6.05 -15.97
C VAL A 26 15.80 6.69 -16.98
N LEU A 27 16.03 6.07 -18.13
CA LEU A 27 17.04 6.49 -19.10
C LEU A 27 16.46 6.99 -20.41
N GLN A 28 17.02 8.07 -20.94
CA GLN A 28 16.80 8.49 -22.34
C GLN A 28 17.82 7.83 -23.29
N GLY A 29 17.90 6.49 -23.22
CA GLY A 29 18.70 5.66 -24.13
C GLY A 29 20.15 6.11 -24.29
N THR A 30 20.58 6.24 -25.55
CA THR A 30 21.98 6.52 -25.89
C THR A 30 22.47 7.90 -25.46
N ALA A 31 21.56 8.84 -25.18
CA ALA A 31 21.93 10.18 -24.73
C ALA A 31 22.60 10.18 -23.34
N GLU A 32 22.32 9.16 -22.51
CA GLU A 32 22.78 9.14 -21.12
C GLU A 32 23.85 8.07 -20.84
N ILE A 33 23.79 6.91 -21.50
CA ILE A 33 24.71 5.78 -21.21
C ILE A 33 25.50 5.30 -22.43
N GLY A 34 25.29 5.91 -23.61
CA GLY A 34 25.94 5.50 -24.86
C GLY A 34 25.44 4.15 -25.41
N ARG A 35 25.59 3.96 -26.73
CA ARG A 35 25.03 2.79 -27.44
C ARG A 35 25.61 1.46 -26.96
N THR A 36 26.91 1.41 -26.73
CA THR A 36 27.62 0.17 -26.35
C THR A 36 27.15 -0.37 -25.00
N HIS A 37 27.00 0.49 -23.99
CA HIS A 37 26.55 0.07 -22.68
C HIS A 37 25.05 -0.24 -22.68
N LEU A 38 24.24 0.60 -23.34
CA LEU A 38 22.80 0.38 -23.49
C LEU A 38 22.50 -1.01 -24.06
N THR A 39 23.07 -1.35 -25.22
CA THR A 39 22.84 -2.66 -25.85
C THR A 39 23.28 -3.80 -24.92
N ARG A 40 24.46 -3.70 -24.32
CA ARG A 40 24.96 -4.78 -23.43
C ARG A 40 24.08 -4.98 -22.19
N LEU A 41 23.57 -3.91 -21.59
CA LEU A 41 22.70 -3.99 -20.43
C LEU A 41 21.32 -4.53 -20.77
N LEU A 42 20.75 -4.14 -21.92
CA LEU A 42 19.48 -4.68 -22.43
C LEU A 42 19.59 -6.18 -22.74
N ASP A 43 20.61 -6.59 -23.49
CA ASP A 43 20.82 -7.98 -23.89
C ASP A 43 21.01 -8.92 -22.69
N ASN A 44 21.41 -8.36 -21.54
CA ASN A 44 21.64 -9.11 -20.29
C ASN A 44 20.55 -8.85 -19.23
N GLY A 45 19.43 -8.21 -19.57
CA GLY A 45 18.27 -8.06 -18.67
C GLY A 45 18.43 -7.03 -17.53
N TRP A 46 19.45 -6.17 -17.59
CA TRP A 46 19.67 -5.10 -16.59
C TRP A 46 18.89 -3.81 -16.91
N LEU A 47 18.38 -3.70 -18.13
CA LEU A 47 17.47 -2.63 -18.55
C LEU A 47 16.23 -3.24 -19.21
N GLN A 48 15.11 -2.55 -19.09
CA GLN A 48 13.88 -2.86 -19.83
C GLN A 48 13.44 -1.62 -20.63
N GLU A 49 13.04 -1.83 -21.88
CA GLU A 49 12.50 -0.75 -22.72
C GLU A 49 11.03 -0.49 -22.36
N VAL A 50 10.74 0.73 -21.92
CA VAL A 50 9.36 1.17 -21.61
C VAL A 50 8.63 1.53 -22.91
N MET A 51 9.31 2.32 -23.73
CA MET A 51 8.90 2.77 -25.06
C MET A 51 10.16 3.16 -25.83
N LYS A 52 10.06 3.31 -27.15
CA LYS A 52 11.21 3.59 -28.02
C LYS A 52 12.11 4.70 -27.47
N GLY A 53 13.35 4.35 -27.12
CA GLY A 53 14.36 5.28 -26.63
C GLY A 53 14.27 5.63 -25.13
N TRP A 54 13.40 4.96 -24.39
CA TRP A 54 13.24 5.11 -22.94
C TRP A 54 13.34 3.76 -22.23
N TYR A 55 14.17 3.71 -21.19
CA TYR A 55 14.50 2.48 -20.50
C TYR A 55 14.43 2.65 -18.98
N ILE A 56 14.21 1.58 -18.25
CA ILE A 56 14.29 1.54 -16.79
C ILE A 56 15.27 0.47 -16.33
N ALA A 57 15.90 0.67 -15.17
CA ALA A 57 16.72 -0.35 -14.55
C ALA A 57 15.88 -1.55 -14.10
N ALA A 58 16.40 -2.75 -14.38
CA ALA A 58 15.79 -4.02 -14.03
C ALA A 58 16.85 -4.98 -13.46
N ARG A 59 16.42 -6.20 -13.08
CA ARG A 59 17.32 -7.28 -12.69
C ARG A 59 17.18 -8.45 -13.67
N PRO A 60 18.28 -9.11 -14.05
CA PRO A 60 18.20 -10.30 -14.90
C PRO A 60 17.32 -11.37 -14.25
N GLY A 61 16.49 -12.06 -15.03
CA GLY A 61 15.56 -13.09 -14.52
C GLY A 61 14.24 -12.53 -13.99
N THR A 62 14.00 -11.22 -14.09
CA THR A 62 12.69 -10.59 -13.80
C THR A 62 11.95 -10.20 -15.09
N GLU A 63 12.24 -10.87 -16.21
CA GLU A 63 11.54 -10.62 -17.48
C GLU A 63 10.05 -10.96 -17.32
N GLY A 64 9.17 -10.01 -17.66
CA GLY A 64 7.73 -10.15 -17.45
C GLY A 64 7.24 -9.82 -16.03
N ASP A 65 8.13 -9.52 -15.09
CA ASP A 65 7.76 -9.05 -13.75
C ASP A 65 7.28 -7.60 -13.77
N THR A 66 6.01 -7.39 -13.47
CA THR A 66 5.36 -6.07 -13.47
C THR A 66 5.89 -5.13 -12.38
N THR A 67 6.53 -5.67 -11.33
CA THR A 67 6.99 -4.90 -10.16
C THR A 67 7.92 -3.77 -10.60
N VAL A 68 8.92 -4.09 -11.43
CA VAL A 68 9.93 -3.11 -11.88
C VAL A 68 9.25 -1.93 -12.58
N TRP A 69 8.23 -2.20 -13.41
CA TRP A 69 7.47 -1.15 -14.06
C TRP A 69 6.69 -0.30 -13.06
N TYR A 70 5.89 -0.92 -12.20
CA TYR A 70 5.03 -0.18 -11.27
C TYR A 70 5.83 0.65 -10.26
N THR A 71 6.99 0.14 -9.80
CA THR A 71 7.92 0.92 -8.96
C THR A 71 8.53 2.12 -9.68
N SER A 72 8.73 2.02 -10.99
CA SER A 72 9.38 3.05 -11.81
C SER A 72 8.37 3.99 -12.47
N PHE A 73 7.07 3.70 -12.40
CA PHE A 73 6.04 4.37 -13.18
C PHE A 73 6.05 5.89 -12.98
N TRP A 74 5.92 6.36 -11.74
CA TRP A 74 5.85 7.79 -11.46
C TRP A 74 7.18 8.52 -11.72
N TYR A 75 8.32 7.87 -11.48
CA TYR A 75 9.63 8.40 -11.86
C TYR A 75 9.75 8.54 -13.39
N PHE A 76 9.25 7.56 -14.13
CA PHE A 76 9.22 7.60 -15.59
C PHE A 76 8.35 8.76 -16.07
N ILE A 77 7.14 8.93 -15.53
CA ILE A 77 6.24 10.02 -15.89
C ILE A 77 6.87 11.39 -15.60
N ALA A 78 7.43 11.58 -14.42
CA ALA A 78 8.10 12.84 -14.05
C ALA A 78 9.25 13.17 -15.01
N LYS A 79 10.16 12.21 -15.27
CA LYS A 79 11.31 12.42 -16.15
C LYS A 79 10.87 12.62 -17.61
N TYR A 80 9.93 11.81 -18.10
CA TYR A 80 9.39 11.94 -19.44
C TYR A 80 8.80 13.32 -19.68
N ALA A 81 7.96 13.79 -18.75
CA ALA A 81 7.28 15.07 -18.86
C ALA A 81 8.27 16.24 -18.79
N ALA A 82 9.24 16.19 -17.87
CA ALA A 82 10.29 17.20 -17.78
C ALA A 82 11.08 17.33 -19.09
N VAL A 83 11.48 16.19 -19.69
CA VAL A 83 12.27 16.18 -20.94
C VAL A 83 11.43 16.59 -22.16
N ARG A 84 10.19 16.11 -22.28
CA ARG A 84 9.37 16.31 -23.49
C ARG A 84 8.54 17.59 -23.47
N LEU A 85 8.10 18.02 -22.30
CA LEU A 85 7.14 19.12 -22.13
C LEU A 85 7.77 20.35 -21.46
N GLY A 86 8.90 20.16 -20.77
CA GLY A 86 9.57 21.20 -19.99
C GLY A 86 8.87 21.41 -18.65
N GLU A 87 8.64 22.67 -18.27
CA GLU A 87 8.02 23.02 -16.98
C GLU A 87 6.50 23.18 -17.05
N ARG A 88 5.95 23.43 -18.24
CA ARG A 88 4.51 23.72 -18.46
C ARG A 88 3.72 22.44 -18.67
N TRP A 89 3.59 21.64 -17.62
CA TRP A 89 2.71 20.48 -17.57
C TRP A 89 2.22 20.21 -16.16
N CYS A 90 1.10 19.49 -16.04
CA CYS A 90 0.66 18.90 -14.78
C CYS A 90 -0.20 17.65 -15.04
N LEU A 91 -0.42 16.82 -14.03
CA LEU A 91 -1.45 15.79 -14.08
C LEU A 91 -2.86 16.42 -14.11
N THR A 92 -3.87 15.64 -14.46
CA THR A 92 -5.28 16.09 -14.36
C THR A 92 -5.69 16.36 -12.92
N ALA A 93 -6.80 17.08 -12.72
CA ALA A 93 -7.35 17.34 -11.38
C ALA A 93 -7.65 16.01 -10.65
N ASP A 94 -8.35 15.09 -11.31
CA ASP A 94 -8.70 13.76 -10.78
C ASP A 94 -7.44 12.97 -10.36
N GLN A 95 -6.39 12.93 -11.19
CA GLN A 95 -5.16 12.22 -10.85
C GLN A 95 -4.28 12.93 -9.82
N SER A 96 -4.43 14.26 -9.69
CA SER A 96 -3.83 15.01 -8.60
C SER A 96 -4.49 14.62 -7.27
N LEU A 97 -5.83 14.53 -7.23
CA LEU A 97 -6.58 14.08 -6.05
C LEU A 97 -6.24 12.64 -5.66
N ASP A 98 -6.05 11.75 -6.63
CA ASP A 98 -5.58 10.37 -6.36
C ASP A 98 -4.28 10.38 -5.57
N LEU A 99 -3.28 11.17 -5.99
CA LEU A 99 -2.00 11.29 -5.29
C LEU A 99 -2.13 11.96 -3.92
N TYR A 100 -2.88 13.06 -3.80
CA TYR A 100 -3.12 13.69 -2.49
C TYR A 100 -3.81 12.76 -1.51
N SER A 101 -4.74 11.94 -1.98
CA SER A 101 -5.46 10.99 -1.13
C SER A 101 -4.58 9.84 -0.62
N GLY A 102 -3.32 9.74 -1.07
CA GLY A 102 -2.43 8.63 -0.74
C GLY A 102 -2.82 7.32 -1.44
N LYS A 103 -3.50 7.39 -2.59
CA LYS A 103 -3.82 6.20 -3.39
C LYS A 103 -2.53 5.53 -3.86
N THR A 104 -2.48 4.21 -3.69
CA THR A 104 -1.27 3.40 -3.84
C THR A 104 -1.20 2.59 -5.12
N THR A 105 -2.18 2.74 -6.01
CA THR A 105 -2.32 1.95 -7.25
C THR A 105 -1.82 2.72 -8.46
N VAL A 106 -1.12 2.05 -9.37
CA VAL A 106 -0.72 2.62 -10.67
C VAL A 106 -1.94 2.71 -11.61
N PRO A 107 -2.20 3.86 -12.25
CA PRO A 107 -3.34 3.99 -13.17
C PRO A 107 -3.08 3.28 -14.50
N VAL A 108 -4.14 2.69 -15.08
CA VAL A 108 -4.12 2.10 -16.43
C VAL A 108 -3.83 3.18 -17.50
N GLN A 109 -4.28 4.41 -17.28
CA GLN A 109 -3.92 5.55 -18.11
C GLN A 109 -3.55 6.75 -17.26
N VAL A 110 -2.37 7.30 -17.49
CA VAL A 110 -1.96 8.61 -16.97
C VAL A 110 -2.22 9.68 -18.01
N VAL A 111 -2.82 10.79 -17.58
CA VAL A 111 -3.15 11.92 -18.44
C VAL A 111 -2.37 13.13 -17.97
N ILE A 112 -1.49 13.62 -18.83
CA ILE A 112 -0.73 14.85 -18.62
C ILE A 112 -1.40 15.96 -19.41
N LYS A 113 -1.68 17.08 -18.75
CA LYS A 113 -2.08 18.32 -19.39
C LYS A 113 -0.85 19.17 -19.70
N SER A 114 -0.76 19.68 -20.93
CA SER A 114 0.27 20.65 -21.33
C SER A 114 -0.20 21.47 -22.52
N PRO A 115 0.16 22.77 -22.62
CA PRO A 115 -0.06 23.55 -23.84
C PRO A 115 0.66 22.96 -25.07
N LYS A 116 1.73 22.19 -24.86
CA LYS A 116 2.49 21.45 -25.89
C LYS A 116 1.95 20.05 -26.16
N GLY A 117 0.80 19.69 -25.60
CA GLY A 117 0.19 18.39 -25.82
C GLY A 117 -0.19 18.18 -27.29
N HIS A 118 -0.23 16.90 -27.70
CA HIS A 118 -0.52 16.49 -29.08
C HIS A 118 -1.70 15.53 -29.15
N ASN A 119 -2.45 15.35 -28.06
CA ASN A 119 -3.68 14.54 -27.96
C ASN A 119 -3.54 13.09 -28.41
N ASN A 120 -2.34 12.51 -28.31
CA ASN A 120 -2.08 11.11 -28.66
C ASN A 120 -1.80 10.28 -27.42
N THR A 121 -2.36 9.07 -27.42
CA THR A 121 -2.10 8.04 -26.41
C THR A 121 -0.90 7.20 -26.82
N GLN A 122 0.11 7.16 -25.96
CA GLN A 122 1.27 6.29 -26.07
C GLN A 122 1.05 5.06 -25.20
N LYS A 123 1.15 3.86 -25.80
CA LYS A 123 1.22 2.62 -25.03
C LYS A 123 2.55 2.53 -24.29
N LEU A 124 2.48 2.09 -23.04
CA LEU A 124 3.62 1.79 -22.17
C LEU A 124 3.59 0.29 -21.84
N MET A 125 4.33 -0.13 -20.81
CA MET A 125 4.38 -1.54 -20.39
C MET A 125 3.10 -1.98 -19.66
N TYR A 126 2.82 -3.28 -19.69
CA TYR A 126 1.80 -3.96 -18.87
C TYR A 126 0.41 -3.28 -18.88
N ASP A 127 -0.13 -3.06 -20.09
CA ASP A 127 -1.44 -2.45 -20.35
C ASP A 127 -1.63 -1.03 -19.83
N THR A 128 -0.55 -0.36 -19.42
CA THR A 128 -0.59 1.05 -19.06
C THR A 128 -0.38 1.96 -20.28
N SER A 129 -0.86 3.19 -20.18
CA SER A 129 -0.74 4.19 -21.25
C SER A 129 -0.56 5.61 -20.72
N LEU A 130 0.03 6.46 -21.56
CA LEU A 130 0.21 7.89 -21.30
C LEU A 130 -0.51 8.69 -22.40
N LEU A 131 -1.41 9.58 -22.01
CA LEU A 131 -2.01 10.57 -22.88
C LEU A 131 -1.48 11.96 -22.53
N VAL A 132 -0.87 12.65 -23.51
CA VAL A 132 -0.51 14.07 -23.36
C VAL A 132 -1.59 14.92 -24.03
N PHE A 133 -2.51 15.41 -23.20
CA PHE A 133 -3.65 16.21 -23.61
C PHE A 133 -3.28 17.68 -23.73
N GLN A 134 -3.61 18.28 -24.89
CA GLN A 134 -3.37 19.68 -25.17
C GLN A 134 -4.37 20.54 -24.41
N SER A 135 -3.91 21.26 -23.40
CA SER A 135 -4.78 22.08 -22.56
C SER A 135 -3.97 23.09 -21.75
N GLU A 136 -4.61 24.19 -21.37
CA GLU A 136 -4.09 25.06 -20.34
C GLU A 136 -3.97 24.32 -18.99
N ILE A 137 -2.98 24.76 -18.23
CA ILE A 137 -2.66 24.27 -16.89
C ILE A 137 -2.88 25.39 -15.87
N PRO A 138 -3.00 25.08 -14.57
CA PRO A 138 -3.05 26.10 -13.52
C PRO A 138 -1.86 27.06 -13.59
N ASP A 139 -2.07 28.29 -13.12
CA ASP A 139 -1.00 29.30 -13.01
C ASP A 139 0.12 28.83 -12.07
N GLN A 140 -0.25 28.08 -11.03
CA GLN A 140 0.67 27.48 -10.07
C GLN A 140 0.45 25.98 -10.02
N VAL A 141 1.54 25.22 -10.03
CA VAL A 141 1.51 23.77 -9.84
C VAL A 141 2.10 23.42 -8.48
N TYR A 142 1.54 22.42 -7.82
CA TYR A 142 2.16 21.83 -6.66
C TYR A 142 3.19 20.79 -7.12
N LYS A 143 4.44 20.92 -6.67
CA LYS A 143 5.48 19.94 -6.95
C LYS A 143 5.48 18.87 -5.88
N GLU A 144 4.99 17.69 -6.23
CA GLU A 144 4.90 16.54 -5.35
C GLU A 144 6.31 16.09 -4.93
N PRO A 145 6.59 15.93 -3.63
CA PRO A 145 7.95 15.78 -3.11
C PRO A 145 8.58 14.39 -3.33
N GLU A 146 7.80 13.32 -3.50
CA GLU A 146 8.30 11.95 -3.61
C GLU A 146 8.86 11.66 -5.01
N TYR A 147 8.12 12.01 -6.05
CA TYR A 147 8.45 11.73 -7.45
C TYR A 147 8.80 12.98 -8.26
N GLY A 148 8.51 14.18 -7.75
CA GLY A 148 8.72 15.44 -8.45
C GLY A 148 7.65 15.75 -9.50
N LEU A 149 6.45 15.18 -9.36
CA LEU A 149 5.33 15.38 -10.29
C LEU A 149 4.74 16.79 -10.14
N ASN A 150 4.25 17.36 -11.25
CA ASN A 150 3.47 18.60 -11.21
C ASN A 150 1.98 18.27 -11.07
N LEU A 151 1.37 18.68 -9.97
CA LEU A 151 -0.04 18.46 -9.65
C LEU A 151 -0.81 19.78 -9.65
N TYR A 152 -2.14 19.68 -9.75
CA TYR A 152 -3.01 20.79 -9.37
C TYR A 152 -2.79 21.11 -7.88
N PRO A 153 -2.86 22.39 -7.46
CA PRO A 153 -3.07 22.72 -6.05
C PRO A 153 -4.33 22.02 -5.53
N LEU A 154 -4.31 21.47 -4.31
CA LEU A 154 -5.39 20.64 -3.78
C LEU A 154 -6.78 21.29 -3.89
N ALA A 155 -6.91 22.56 -3.49
CA ALA A 155 -8.17 23.29 -3.58
C ALA A 155 -8.66 23.45 -5.03
N GLU A 156 -7.75 23.76 -5.96
CA GLU A 156 -8.08 23.89 -7.37
C GLU A 156 -8.43 22.52 -7.98
N ALA A 157 -7.74 21.45 -7.60
CA ALA A 157 -8.07 20.08 -8.01
C ALA A 157 -9.50 19.69 -7.60
N LEU A 158 -9.88 19.95 -6.34
CA LEU A 158 -11.24 19.69 -5.83
C LEU A 158 -12.32 20.49 -6.58
N VAL A 159 -12.04 21.73 -6.96
CA VAL A 159 -12.97 22.56 -7.73
C VAL A 159 -13.10 22.09 -9.19
N TYR A 160 -12.00 21.66 -9.80
CA TYR A 160 -11.95 21.32 -11.23
C TYR A 160 -12.18 19.84 -11.55
N THR A 161 -12.19 18.96 -10.54
CA THR A 161 -12.47 17.53 -10.73
C THR A 161 -13.87 17.29 -11.31
N THR A 162 -14.01 16.15 -12.01
CA THR A 162 -15.27 15.80 -12.68
C THR A 162 -16.33 15.37 -11.66
N PRO A 163 -17.64 15.59 -11.94
CA PRO A 163 -18.70 15.04 -11.07
C PRO A 163 -18.58 13.53 -10.90
N ARG A 164 -18.19 12.83 -11.98
CA ARG A 164 -17.97 11.39 -12.00
C ARG A 164 -16.91 10.95 -10.99
N TYR A 165 -15.87 11.75 -10.75
CA TYR A 165 -14.81 11.43 -9.80
C TYR A 165 -15.36 11.19 -8.37
N PHE A 166 -16.30 12.02 -7.92
CA PHE A 166 -16.95 11.84 -6.61
C PHE A 166 -17.75 10.53 -6.51
N GLN A 167 -18.22 9.99 -7.63
CA GLN A 167 -18.98 8.74 -7.68
C GLN A 167 -18.06 7.52 -7.78
N VAL A 168 -17.01 7.59 -8.59
CA VAL A 168 -16.12 6.44 -8.83
C VAL A 168 -14.98 6.33 -7.82
N GLU A 169 -14.48 7.47 -7.33
CA GLU A 169 -13.30 7.57 -6.47
C GLU A 169 -13.67 8.21 -5.12
N LYS A 170 -14.82 7.77 -4.56
CA LYS A 170 -15.44 8.29 -3.33
C LYS A 170 -14.44 8.46 -2.18
N ILE A 171 -13.62 7.43 -1.94
CA ILE A 171 -12.62 7.42 -0.86
C ILE A 171 -11.57 8.51 -1.08
N ALA A 172 -11.06 8.66 -2.32
CA ALA A 172 -10.05 9.65 -2.63
C ALA A 172 -10.62 11.08 -2.53
N ALA A 173 -11.82 11.30 -3.06
CA ALA A 173 -12.51 12.58 -2.97
C ALA A 173 -12.79 12.99 -1.52
N ARG A 174 -13.39 12.10 -0.71
CA ARG A 174 -13.67 12.35 0.71
C ARG A 174 -12.39 12.59 1.53
N THR A 175 -11.32 11.85 1.24
CA THR A 175 -10.00 12.06 1.86
C THR A 175 -9.47 13.45 1.56
N CYS A 176 -9.51 13.88 0.29
CA CYS A 176 -9.03 15.20 -0.12
C CYS A 176 -9.87 16.35 0.47
N LEU A 177 -11.20 16.17 0.57
CA LEU A 177 -12.08 17.14 1.23
C LEU A 177 -11.73 17.29 2.73
N ALA A 178 -11.45 16.18 3.42
CA ALA A 178 -11.04 16.20 4.83
C ALA A 178 -9.67 16.87 5.07
N MET A 179 -8.86 17.07 4.03
CA MET A 179 -7.58 17.79 4.14
C MET A 179 -7.74 19.32 4.01
N ILE A 180 -8.95 19.82 3.68
CA ILE A 180 -9.21 21.26 3.59
C ILE A 180 -9.59 21.79 4.97
N ARG A 181 -8.77 22.71 5.48
CA ARG A 181 -8.95 23.31 6.82
C ARG A 181 -10.08 24.32 6.84
N ASP A 182 -10.16 25.17 5.82
CA ASP A 182 -11.12 26.27 5.71
C ASP A 182 -11.45 26.55 4.24
N ALA A 183 -12.46 27.39 3.99
CA ALA A 183 -12.97 27.68 2.66
C ALA A 183 -12.07 28.60 1.82
N ALA A 184 -11.01 29.21 2.37
CA ALA A 184 -10.35 30.38 1.76
C ALA A 184 -9.72 30.06 0.39
N ASP A 185 -8.97 28.97 0.29
CA ASP A 185 -8.30 28.60 -0.97
C ASP A 185 -9.28 28.09 -2.02
N ILE A 186 -10.36 27.41 -1.59
CA ILE A 186 -11.46 27.02 -2.48
C ILE A 186 -12.17 28.28 -3.03
N LEU A 187 -12.46 29.25 -2.17
CA LEU A 187 -13.12 30.51 -2.53
C LEU A 187 -12.27 31.31 -3.51
N LYS A 188 -10.95 31.45 -3.30
CA LYS A 188 -10.05 32.14 -4.25
C LYS A 188 -10.15 31.55 -5.66
N VAL A 189 -10.25 30.22 -5.78
CA VAL A 189 -10.38 29.55 -7.07
C VAL A 189 -11.76 29.81 -7.69
N LEU A 190 -12.83 29.69 -6.90
CA LEU A 190 -14.21 29.86 -7.37
C LEU A 190 -14.51 31.30 -7.83
N THR A 191 -14.04 32.30 -7.08
CA THR A 191 -14.32 33.71 -7.35
C THR A 191 -13.55 34.26 -8.53
N LYS A 192 -12.35 33.73 -8.82
CA LYS A 192 -11.55 34.14 -9.99
C LYS A 192 -12.30 33.96 -11.31
N ASN A 193 -13.13 32.92 -11.41
CA ASN A 193 -13.81 32.54 -12.66
C ASN A 193 -15.35 32.60 -12.58
N GLY A 194 -15.93 33.03 -11.45
CA GLY A 194 -17.38 33.07 -11.25
C GLY A 194 -18.07 31.71 -11.41
N ALA A 195 -17.45 30.64 -10.89
CA ALA A 195 -17.82 29.26 -11.21
C ALA A 195 -18.99 28.71 -10.36
N SER A 196 -20.20 29.27 -10.51
CA SER A 196 -21.36 28.97 -9.65
C SER A 196 -21.74 27.49 -9.58
N LEU A 197 -21.69 26.76 -10.71
CA LEU A 197 -22.00 25.33 -10.74
C LEU A 197 -21.00 24.51 -9.91
N ARG A 198 -19.72 24.85 -9.97
CA ARG A 198 -18.68 24.18 -9.18
C ARG A 198 -18.77 24.55 -7.71
N ALA A 199 -19.13 25.80 -7.40
CA ALA A 199 -19.39 26.24 -6.04
C ALA A 199 -20.51 25.42 -5.38
N GLY A 200 -21.61 25.21 -6.10
CA GLY A 200 -22.74 24.39 -5.64
C GLY A 200 -22.34 22.94 -5.38
N ARG A 201 -21.59 22.34 -6.31
CA ARG A 201 -21.10 20.96 -6.19
C ARG A 201 -20.15 20.79 -5.00
N ILE A 202 -19.17 21.68 -4.87
CA ILE A 202 -18.15 21.52 -3.81
C ILE A 202 -18.75 21.80 -2.42
N ALA A 203 -19.72 22.72 -2.32
CA ALA A 203 -20.47 22.93 -1.09
C ALA A 203 -21.28 21.67 -0.70
N GLY A 204 -21.98 21.06 -1.66
CA GLY A 204 -22.66 19.78 -1.45
C GLY A 204 -21.69 18.67 -1.01
N ALA A 205 -20.50 18.60 -1.62
CA ALA A 205 -19.45 17.64 -1.27
C ALA A 205 -18.91 17.83 0.16
N PHE A 206 -18.71 19.08 0.61
CA PHE A 206 -18.33 19.36 2.00
C PHE A 206 -19.43 18.99 2.98
N ARG A 207 -20.70 19.25 2.63
CA ARG A 207 -21.85 18.86 3.43
C ARG A 207 -21.95 17.33 3.55
N ASN A 208 -21.64 16.58 2.48
CA ASN A 208 -21.59 15.11 2.48
C ASN A 208 -20.63 14.55 3.55
N ILE A 209 -19.45 15.15 3.69
CA ILE A 209 -18.47 14.72 4.70
C ILE A 209 -18.76 15.29 6.10
N GLY A 210 -19.86 16.02 6.29
CA GLY A 210 -20.28 16.61 7.55
C GLY A 210 -19.72 18.01 7.84
N ASN A 211 -19.01 18.64 6.90
CA ASN A 211 -18.43 19.97 7.08
C ASN A 211 -19.38 21.07 6.54
N SER A 212 -20.42 21.37 7.31
CA SER A 212 -21.40 22.41 6.94
C SER A 212 -20.80 23.82 7.01
N GLU A 213 -19.81 24.06 7.86
CA GLU A 213 -19.16 25.38 8.01
C GLU A 213 -18.49 25.84 6.71
N ILE A 214 -17.67 24.96 6.10
CA ILE A 214 -17.03 25.26 4.82
C ILE A 214 -18.09 25.41 3.71
N ALA A 215 -19.08 24.51 3.67
CA ALA A 215 -20.15 24.57 2.68
C ALA A 215 -20.91 25.91 2.72
N ASP A 216 -21.34 26.33 3.92
CA ASP A 216 -22.10 27.56 4.12
C ASP A 216 -21.25 28.80 3.83
N SER A 217 -19.95 28.78 4.17
CA SER A 217 -19.00 29.84 3.81
C SER A 217 -18.85 29.99 2.29
N ILE A 218 -18.77 28.88 1.56
CA ILE A 218 -18.69 28.87 0.09
C ILE A 218 -19.96 29.48 -0.52
N VAL A 219 -21.13 29.00 -0.10
CA VAL A 219 -22.43 29.43 -0.65
C VAL A 219 -22.70 30.89 -0.33
N SER A 220 -22.51 31.32 0.93
CA SER A 220 -22.77 32.69 1.36
C SER A 220 -21.85 33.70 0.67
N THR A 221 -20.55 33.40 0.57
CA THR A 221 -19.58 34.29 -0.09
C THR A 221 -19.87 34.44 -1.57
N MET A 222 -20.12 33.33 -2.28
CA MET A 222 -20.42 33.37 -3.71
C MET A 222 -21.73 34.11 -4.00
N ARG A 223 -22.79 33.88 -3.20
CA ARG A 223 -24.04 34.66 -3.30
C ARG A 223 -23.83 36.14 -2.96
N GLY A 224 -22.97 36.45 -1.99
CA GLY A 224 -22.59 37.81 -1.63
C GLY A 224 -21.93 38.58 -2.77
N PHE A 225 -21.19 37.88 -3.66
CA PHE A 225 -20.66 38.46 -4.91
C PHE A 225 -21.66 38.46 -6.08
N GLY A 226 -22.92 38.08 -5.85
CA GLY A 226 -23.99 38.11 -6.85
C GLY A 226 -24.11 36.87 -7.72
N TYR A 227 -23.43 35.78 -7.40
CA TYR A 227 -23.53 34.52 -8.15
C TYR A 227 -24.74 33.67 -7.69
N ASP A 228 -25.50 33.10 -8.63
CA ASP A 228 -26.56 32.12 -8.34
C ASP A 228 -25.96 30.73 -8.07
N VAL A 229 -25.80 30.37 -6.80
CA VAL A 229 -25.28 29.07 -6.37
C VAL A 229 -26.41 28.15 -5.94
N ARG A 230 -26.49 26.99 -6.61
CA ARG A 230 -27.40 25.88 -6.31
C ARG A 230 -26.58 24.69 -5.86
N GLU A 231 -26.76 24.27 -4.61
CA GLU A 231 -26.06 23.12 -4.03
C GLU A 231 -26.51 21.81 -4.68
N GLU A 232 -25.55 20.92 -4.91
CA GLU A 232 -25.76 19.57 -5.44
C GLU A 232 -24.72 18.66 -4.76
N ASP A 233 -25.15 17.61 -4.07
CA ASP A 233 -24.24 16.60 -3.53
C ASP A 233 -23.76 15.70 -4.69
N PRO A 234 -22.45 15.67 -5.01
CA PRO A 234 -21.95 14.84 -6.10
C PRO A 234 -21.76 13.36 -5.71
N PHE A 235 -21.92 13.01 -4.43
CA PHE A 235 -21.84 11.62 -3.96
C PHE A 235 -23.22 10.94 -4.02
N GLU A 236 -23.20 9.61 -4.12
CA GLU A 236 -24.43 8.79 -4.12
C GLU A 236 -24.78 8.24 -2.72
N ASP A 237 -23.85 8.37 -1.79
CA ASP A 237 -23.88 7.82 -0.43
C ASP A 237 -23.25 8.81 0.54
N GLN A 238 -23.35 8.52 1.84
CA GLN A 238 -22.73 9.29 2.92
C GLN A 238 -21.83 8.39 3.76
N PRO A 239 -20.71 8.91 4.29
CA PRO A 239 -19.93 8.16 5.26
C PRO A 239 -20.75 7.96 6.55
N ARG A 240 -20.56 6.82 7.24
CA ARG A 240 -21.26 6.51 8.50
C ARG A 240 -20.99 7.53 9.59
N THR A 241 -19.78 8.10 9.58
CA THR A 241 -19.36 9.11 10.54
C THR A 241 -18.90 10.35 9.80
N PRO A 242 -19.29 11.56 10.24
CA PRO A 242 -18.72 12.80 9.76
C PRO A 242 -17.19 12.77 9.79
N LEU A 243 -16.55 13.24 8.73
CA LEU A 243 -15.11 13.31 8.64
C LEU A 243 -14.61 14.58 9.32
N VAL A 244 -13.51 14.43 10.04
CA VAL A 244 -12.81 15.55 10.68
C VAL A 244 -11.63 15.98 9.83
N TYR A 245 -11.16 17.21 10.05
CA TYR A 245 -9.95 17.70 9.40
C TYR A 245 -8.76 16.79 9.76
N GLU A 246 -8.08 16.29 8.74
CA GLU A 246 -6.90 15.45 8.90
C GLU A 246 -5.77 15.90 8.00
N VAL A 247 -4.57 16.04 8.57
CA VAL A 247 -3.38 16.41 7.82
C VAL A 247 -2.86 15.22 7.01
N SER A 248 -2.90 14.02 7.60
CA SER A 248 -2.43 12.80 6.95
C SER A 248 -3.58 12.18 6.14
N PRO A 249 -3.48 12.13 4.80
CA PRO A 249 -4.54 11.54 3.98
C PRO A 249 -4.76 10.06 4.29
N TYR A 250 -3.72 9.37 4.75
CA TYR A 250 -3.74 7.96 5.07
C TYR A 250 -4.67 7.63 6.25
N VAL A 251 -4.83 8.55 7.20
CA VAL A 251 -5.75 8.36 8.34
C VAL A 251 -7.19 8.25 7.86
N THR A 252 -7.67 9.27 7.15
CA THR A 252 -9.04 9.31 6.61
C THR A 252 -9.26 8.20 5.61
N ARG A 253 -8.30 7.95 4.71
CA ARG A 253 -8.40 6.88 3.71
C ARG A 253 -8.60 5.51 4.35
N LEU A 254 -7.81 5.15 5.36
CA LEU A 254 -7.92 3.84 6.00
C LEU A 254 -9.25 3.67 6.73
N ARG A 255 -9.77 4.72 7.39
CA ARG A 255 -11.09 4.68 8.03
C ARG A 255 -12.21 4.46 7.01
N LEU A 256 -12.18 5.18 5.89
CA LEU A 256 -13.15 5.02 4.80
C LEU A 256 -13.06 3.64 4.14
N MET A 257 -11.85 3.12 3.91
CA MET A 257 -11.65 1.77 3.38
C MET A 257 -12.21 0.72 4.35
N TRP A 258 -11.93 0.87 5.65
CA TRP A 258 -12.41 -0.06 6.67
C TRP A 258 -13.94 -0.10 6.68
N GLU A 259 -14.57 1.08 6.70
CA GLU A 259 -16.02 1.23 6.66
C GLU A 259 -16.64 0.56 5.43
N ASN A 260 -16.07 0.79 4.24
CA ASN A 260 -16.56 0.25 2.99
C ASN A 260 -16.44 -1.29 2.91
N MET A 261 -15.36 -1.84 3.47
CA MET A 261 -15.09 -3.28 3.43
C MET A 261 -15.80 -4.06 4.53
N ARG A 262 -16.11 -3.40 5.66
CA ARG A 262 -16.65 -4.02 6.87
C ARG A 262 -17.89 -4.88 6.62
N ASP A 263 -18.88 -4.34 5.92
CA ASP A 263 -20.17 -5.04 5.76
C ASP A 263 -20.03 -6.31 4.92
N LYS A 264 -19.13 -6.33 3.93
CA LYS A 264 -18.84 -7.57 3.19
C LYS A 264 -18.19 -8.63 4.04
N VAL A 265 -17.39 -8.26 5.04
CA VAL A 265 -16.88 -9.25 5.99
C VAL A 265 -18.02 -9.81 6.85
N VAL A 266 -18.91 -8.96 7.36
CA VAL A 266 -20.06 -9.40 8.16
C VAL A 266 -20.98 -10.32 7.36
N GLU A 267 -21.20 -10.03 6.08
CA GLU A 267 -22.08 -10.82 5.20
C GLU A 267 -21.49 -12.19 4.83
N LEU A 268 -20.17 -12.27 4.61
CA LEU A 268 -19.54 -13.44 3.98
C LEU A 268 -18.79 -14.36 4.96
N PHE A 269 -18.55 -13.92 6.19
CA PHE A 269 -17.78 -14.68 7.18
C PHE A 269 -18.70 -15.40 8.18
N PRO A 270 -18.38 -16.64 8.61
CA PRO A 270 -19.19 -17.36 9.58
C PRO A 270 -19.32 -16.62 10.91
N GLU A 271 -20.45 -16.79 11.60
CA GLU A 271 -20.65 -16.21 12.93
C GLU A 271 -19.61 -16.71 13.94
N ALA A 272 -19.31 -15.88 14.92
CA ALA A 272 -18.31 -16.18 15.94
C ALA A 272 -18.82 -17.29 16.87
N PRO A 273 -18.03 -18.36 17.12
CA PRO A 273 -18.40 -19.41 18.07
C PRO A 273 -18.69 -18.89 19.48
N GLY A 274 -18.09 -17.76 19.85
CA GLY A 274 -18.32 -17.09 21.12
C GLY A 274 -17.13 -17.21 22.05
N LYS A 275 -17.39 -17.11 23.35
CA LYS A 275 -16.32 -17.09 24.35
C LYS A 275 -15.72 -18.49 24.55
N ILE A 276 -14.39 -18.56 24.64
CA ILE A 276 -13.65 -19.76 25.04
C ILE A 276 -13.51 -19.75 26.57
N ASP A 277 -14.07 -20.75 27.24
CA ASP A 277 -13.92 -20.90 28.70
C ASP A 277 -12.68 -21.74 29.07
N ASP A 278 -12.33 -22.77 28.29
CA ASP A 278 -11.11 -23.56 28.47
C ASP A 278 -9.93 -22.94 27.71
N VAL A 279 -9.34 -21.91 28.31
CA VAL A 279 -8.18 -21.19 27.74
C VAL A 279 -6.99 -22.12 27.55
N GLU A 280 -6.70 -23.01 28.49
CA GLU A 280 -5.55 -23.91 28.39
C GLU A 280 -5.75 -24.99 27.32
N GLY A 281 -6.97 -25.51 27.17
CA GLY A 281 -7.34 -26.40 26.07
C GLY A 281 -7.20 -25.73 24.70
N TYR A 282 -7.64 -24.47 24.57
CA TYR A 282 -7.44 -23.70 23.34
C TYR A 282 -5.97 -23.46 23.04
N LEU A 283 -5.16 -23.05 24.02
CA LEU A 283 -3.72 -22.84 23.79
C LEU A 283 -3.00 -24.13 23.41
N ARG A 284 -3.45 -25.28 23.94
CA ARG A 284 -2.93 -26.59 23.51
C ARG A 284 -3.26 -26.90 22.05
N SER A 285 -4.49 -26.61 21.60
CA SER A 285 -4.84 -26.82 20.18
C SER A 285 -4.09 -25.87 19.25
N VAL A 286 -3.76 -24.65 19.70
CA VAL A 286 -2.84 -23.74 19.02
C VAL A 286 -1.45 -24.37 18.91
N ASP A 287 -0.90 -24.90 20.01
CA ASP A 287 0.41 -25.55 20.03
C ASP A 287 0.48 -26.78 19.10
N GLU A 288 -0.59 -27.56 19.02
CA GLU A 288 -0.71 -28.71 18.10
C GLU A 288 -0.68 -28.29 16.62
N LYS A 289 -1.14 -27.08 16.31
CA LYS A 289 -1.16 -26.53 14.94
C LYS A 289 0.16 -25.89 14.52
N TYR A 290 1.10 -25.67 15.43
CA TYR A 290 2.35 -24.96 15.15
C TYR A 290 3.12 -25.52 13.95
N SER A 291 3.32 -26.84 13.88
CA SER A 291 4.17 -27.42 12.84
C SER A 291 3.57 -27.25 11.43
N GLU A 292 2.24 -27.40 11.31
CA GLU A 292 1.48 -27.15 10.08
C GLU A 292 1.52 -25.67 9.70
N ASP A 293 1.27 -24.79 10.67
CA ASP A 293 1.31 -23.34 10.49
C ASP A 293 2.69 -22.86 10.02
N ALA A 294 3.76 -23.26 10.70
CA ALA A 294 5.13 -22.91 10.36
C ALA A 294 5.50 -23.36 8.94
N TYR A 295 5.14 -24.60 8.56
CA TYR A 295 5.42 -25.11 7.22
C TYR A 295 4.76 -24.24 6.15
N HIS A 296 3.46 -24.03 6.25
CA HIS A 296 2.73 -23.29 5.21
C HIS A 296 3.05 -21.80 5.22
N SER A 297 3.13 -21.18 6.40
CA SER A 297 3.42 -19.76 6.56
C SER A 297 4.80 -19.39 6.01
N LEU A 298 5.83 -20.22 6.25
CA LEU A 298 7.16 -19.97 5.72
C LEU A 298 7.25 -20.26 4.22
N SER A 299 6.59 -21.33 3.76
CA SER A 299 6.61 -21.72 2.34
C SER A 299 5.89 -20.71 1.45
N ILE A 300 4.84 -20.03 1.95
CA ILE A 300 4.17 -18.92 1.25
C ILE A 300 5.14 -17.77 0.94
N GLU A 301 6.08 -17.50 1.83
CA GLU A 301 7.13 -16.47 1.64
C GLU A 301 8.30 -16.97 0.77
N GLY A 302 8.27 -18.24 0.34
CA GLY A 302 9.27 -18.84 -0.55
C GLY A 302 10.45 -19.51 0.16
N TYR A 303 10.41 -19.66 1.49
CA TYR A 303 11.41 -20.43 2.22
C TYR A 303 11.24 -21.92 1.97
N ARG A 304 12.36 -22.67 1.97
CA ARG A 304 12.36 -24.12 1.86
C ARG A 304 12.57 -24.71 3.24
N VAL A 305 11.48 -25.08 3.91
CA VAL A 305 11.51 -25.69 5.25
C VAL A 305 10.90 -27.07 5.20
N SER A 306 11.57 -28.06 5.79
CA SER A 306 11.03 -29.42 5.92
C SER A 306 10.35 -29.60 7.29
N PRO A 307 9.40 -30.54 7.43
CA PRO A 307 8.80 -30.87 8.72
C PRO A 307 9.85 -31.23 9.79
N GLU A 308 10.93 -31.91 9.40
CA GLU A 308 12.01 -32.30 10.31
C GLU A 308 12.79 -31.08 10.82
N LEU A 309 13.02 -30.07 9.97
CA LEU A 309 13.67 -28.82 10.38
C LEU A 309 12.80 -28.06 11.38
N ILE A 310 11.49 -27.95 11.11
CA ILE A 310 10.54 -27.27 11.98
C ILE A 310 10.52 -27.95 13.36
N GLU A 311 10.52 -29.28 13.40
CA GLU A 311 10.53 -30.05 14.64
C GLU A 311 11.86 -29.91 15.39
N LYS A 312 13.01 -29.97 14.70
CA LYS A 312 14.32 -29.72 15.30
C LYS A 312 14.40 -28.36 15.98
N VAL A 313 13.87 -27.33 15.32
CA VAL A 313 13.80 -25.96 15.84
C VAL A 313 12.89 -25.86 17.07
N ARG A 314 11.75 -26.56 17.06
CA ARG A 314 10.79 -26.61 18.16
C ARG A 314 11.41 -27.21 19.42
N VAL A 315 12.13 -28.33 19.28
CA VAL A 315 12.76 -29.05 20.41
C VAL A 315 14.03 -28.35 20.92
N GLY A 316 14.57 -27.37 20.18
CA GLY A 316 15.77 -26.63 20.58
C GLY A 316 17.10 -27.36 20.30
N ASN A 317 17.05 -28.48 19.58
CA ASN A 317 18.23 -29.28 19.21
C ASN A 317 18.95 -28.75 17.94
N TRP A 318 18.67 -27.51 17.55
CA TRP A 318 19.30 -26.92 16.38
C TRP A 318 20.72 -26.41 16.68
N LYS A 319 21.67 -26.79 15.84
CA LYS A 319 23.04 -26.26 15.81
C LYS A 319 23.32 -25.64 14.43
N PRO A 320 23.98 -24.47 14.35
CA PRO A 320 24.52 -23.93 13.10
C PRO A 320 25.48 -24.93 12.43
N GLU A 321 25.19 -25.40 11.22
CA GLU A 321 26.17 -26.05 10.35
C GLU A 321 26.43 -25.17 9.09
N GLU A 322 27.62 -25.31 8.48
CA GLU A 322 28.29 -24.32 7.59
C GLU A 322 27.72 -24.16 6.16
N GLU A 323 26.53 -24.69 5.82
CA GLU A 323 25.94 -24.45 4.49
C GLU A 323 25.00 -23.22 4.46
N ASP A 324 25.44 -22.15 3.77
CA ASP A 324 24.82 -20.81 3.75
C ASP A 324 23.29 -20.78 3.50
N LYS A 325 22.75 -21.65 2.63
CA LYS A 325 21.31 -21.65 2.29
C LYS A 325 20.44 -22.40 3.29
N GLU A 326 20.90 -23.55 3.79
CA GLU A 326 20.19 -24.28 4.84
C GLU A 326 20.22 -23.50 6.16
N HIS A 327 21.33 -22.81 6.42
CA HIS A 327 21.50 -21.93 7.58
C HIS A 327 20.42 -20.84 7.64
N LYS A 328 20.16 -20.13 6.52
CA LYS A 328 19.13 -19.08 6.47
C LYS A 328 17.73 -19.63 6.73
N ASN A 329 17.34 -20.74 6.11
CA ASN A 329 16.02 -21.33 6.31
C ASN A 329 15.80 -21.76 7.77
N ALA A 330 16.85 -22.28 8.41
CA ALA A 330 16.81 -22.63 9.82
C ALA A 330 16.64 -21.41 10.75
N LEU A 331 17.35 -20.31 10.49
CA LEU A 331 17.19 -19.05 11.25
C LEU A 331 15.76 -18.50 11.13
N VAL A 332 15.17 -18.54 9.94
CA VAL A 332 13.78 -18.12 9.73
C VAL A 332 12.82 -19.01 10.49
N ALA A 333 12.99 -20.34 10.42
CA ALA A 333 12.16 -21.27 11.17
C ALA A 333 12.27 -21.02 12.68
N ARG A 334 13.49 -20.77 13.19
CA ARG A 334 13.73 -20.44 14.61
C ARG A 334 13.06 -19.15 15.03
N GLY A 335 13.17 -18.11 14.23
CA GLY A 335 12.53 -16.83 14.51
C GLY A 335 11.01 -16.95 14.48
N TYR A 336 10.47 -17.69 13.51
CA TYR A 336 9.04 -17.97 13.44
C TYR A 336 8.52 -18.67 14.71
N TYR A 337 9.25 -19.68 15.21
CA TYR A 337 8.92 -20.32 16.49
C TYR A 337 8.90 -19.34 17.65
N GLN A 338 9.92 -18.49 17.78
CA GLN A 338 10.01 -17.50 18.86
C GLN A 338 8.86 -16.48 18.80
N ALA A 339 8.53 -16.00 17.60
CA ALA A 339 7.39 -15.12 17.37
C ALA A 339 6.06 -15.82 17.68
N PHE A 340 5.88 -17.07 17.27
CA PHE A 340 4.70 -17.88 17.56
C PHE A 340 4.46 -18.01 19.06
N GLN A 341 5.51 -18.26 19.86
CA GLN A 341 5.40 -18.33 21.32
C GLN A 341 4.98 -16.98 21.93
N ALA A 342 5.46 -15.86 21.39
CA ALA A 342 5.04 -14.54 21.82
C ALA A 342 3.56 -14.27 21.46
N VAL A 343 3.13 -14.65 20.26
CA VAL A 343 1.72 -14.55 19.81
C VAL A 343 0.80 -15.41 20.68
N ARG A 344 1.21 -16.64 21.01
CA ARG A 344 0.50 -17.53 21.93
C ARG A 344 0.28 -16.87 23.29
N GLY A 345 1.30 -16.17 23.82
CA GLY A 345 1.18 -15.37 25.04
C GLY A 345 0.12 -14.26 24.92
N THR A 346 0.16 -13.49 23.83
CA THR A 346 -0.84 -12.46 23.56
C THR A 346 -2.26 -13.04 23.43
N ILE A 347 -2.41 -14.19 22.77
CA ILE A 347 -3.71 -14.89 22.66
C ILE A 347 -4.22 -15.29 24.05
N ALA A 348 -3.35 -15.78 24.94
CA ALA A 348 -3.73 -16.11 26.31
C ALA A 348 -4.30 -14.88 27.05
N ASP A 349 -3.69 -13.71 26.89
CA ASP A 349 -4.20 -12.46 27.46
C ASP A 349 -5.55 -12.04 26.87
N ILE A 350 -5.73 -12.20 25.56
CA ILE A 350 -7.00 -11.91 24.86
C ILE A 350 -8.11 -12.80 25.41
N LEU A 351 -7.86 -14.10 25.51
CA LEU A 351 -8.84 -15.07 26.03
C LEU A 351 -9.17 -14.82 27.52
N LYS A 352 -8.25 -14.22 28.27
CA LYS A 352 -8.47 -13.77 29.66
C LYS A 352 -9.20 -12.43 29.78
N GLY A 353 -9.58 -11.82 28.65
CA GLY A 353 -10.44 -10.63 28.61
C GLY A 353 -9.74 -9.32 28.25
N LYS A 354 -8.45 -9.33 27.89
CA LYS A 354 -7.77 -8.14 27.35
C LYS A 354 -8.37 -7.80 25.98
N ASN A 355 -8.58 -6.51 25.68
CA ASN A 355 -9.04 -6.10 24.35
C ASN A 355 -8.04 -6.55 23.28
N ALA A 356 -8.52 -7.25 22.25
CA ALA A 356 -7.65 -7.85 21.25
C ALA A 356 -6.82 -6.81 20.47
N GLY A 357 -7.43 -5.72 20.04
CA GLY A 357 -6.73 -4.64 19.33
C GLY A 357 -5.64 -4.01 20.18
N GLU A 358 -5.90 -3.78 21.48
CA GLU A 358 -4.91 -3.25 22.42
C GLU A 358 -3.77 -4.24 22.70
N ALA A 359 -4.10 -5.52 22.87
CA ALA A 359 -3.12 -6.57 23.11
C ALA A 359 -2.14 -6.68 21.93
N VAL A 360 -2.65 -6.76 20.70
CA VAL A 360 -1.80 -6.84 19.51
C VAL A 360 -1.05 -5.54 19.26
N ARG A 361 -1.65 -4.36 19.52
CA ARG A 361 -0.93 -3.08 19.43
C ARG A 361 0.31 -3.07 20.31
N ALA A 362 0.21 -3.54 21.55
CA ALA A 362 1.31 -3.57 22.50
C ALA A 362 2.37 -4.62 22.10
N ASP A 363 1.95 -5.79 21.65
CA ASP A 363 2.83 -6.96 21.57
C ASP A 363 3.43 -7.19 20.16
N HIS A 364 2.82 -6.67 19.08
CA HIS A 364 3.33 -6.89 17.72
C HIS A 364 4.79 -6.46 17.49
N PRO A 365 5.36 -5.42 18.13
CA PRO A 365 6.78 -5.10 17.97
C PRO A 365 7.67 -6.20 18.58
N VAL A 366 7.22 -6.82 19.67
CA VAL A 366 7.91 -7.95 20.29
C VAL A 366 7.85 -9.18 19.39
N TRP A 367 6.69 -9.46 18.77
CA TRP A 367 6.58 -10.56 17.80
C TRP A 367 7.55 -10.38 16.63
N TYR A 368 7.62 -9.16 16.08
CA TYR A 368 8.55 -8.83 15.00
C TYR A 368 10.01 -9.00 15.44
N MET A 369 10.36 -8.47 16.61
CA MET A 369 11.69 -8.64 17.17
C MET A 369 12.05 -10.12 17.28
N GLN A 370 11.20 -10.93 17.94
CA GLN A 370 11.42 -12.38 18.09
C GLN A 370 11.54 -13.10 16.74
N MET A 371 10.79 -12.68 15.71
CA MET A 371 10.88 -13.24 14.36
C MET A 371 12.27 -13.11 13.74
N TRP A 372 13.02 -12.06 14.09
CA TRP A 372 14.28 -11.72 13.45
C TRP A 372 15.50 -11.75 14.40
N MET A 373 15.31 -11.91 15.71
CA MET A 373 16.40 -12.05 16.69
C MET A 373 17.44 -13.12 16.34
N PRO A 374 17.11 -14.28 15.74
CA PRO A 374 18.12 -15.25 15.33
C PRO A 374 19.14 -14.68 14.34
N PHE A 375 18.70 -13.81 13.42
CA PHE A 375 19.59 -13.14 12.46
C PHE A 375 20.53 -12.14 13.12
N VAL A 376 20.06 -11.44 14.15
CA VAL A 376 20.91 -10.56 14.97
C VAL A 376 21.92 -11.37 15.77
N THR A 377 21.50 -12.53 16.28
CA THR A 377 22.35 -13.40 17.12
C THR A 377 23.55 -13.93 16.35
N VAL A 378 23.40 -14.23 15.06
CA VAL A 378 24.49 -14.66 14.17
C VAL A 378 25.18 -13.49 13.43
N GLY A 379 24.81 -12.24 13.72
CA GLY A 379 25.44 -11.05 13.16
C GLY A 379 25.05 -10.70 11.71
N ILE A 380 24.00 -11.31 11.15
CA ILE A 380 23.48 -10.97 9.81
C ILE A 380 22.72 -9.64 9.83
N LEU A 381 21.97 -9.38 10.90
CA LEU A 381 21.27 -8.11 11.13
C LEU A 381 21.85 -7.38 12.34
N GLN A 382 21.73 -6.06 12.36
CA GLN A 382 22.06 -5.25 13.53
C GLN A 382 20.82 -5.11 14.44
N ARG A 383 21.05 -4.79 15.72
CA ARG A 383 19.96 -4.62 16.69
C ARG A 383 19.01 -3.48 16.28
N GLU A 384 19.57 -2.41 15.72
CA GLU A 384 18.80 -1.25 15.26
C GLU A 384 17.84 -1.59 14.12
N ASP A 385 18.15 -2.61 13.30
CA ASP A 385 17.29 -3.05 12.19
C ASP A 385 15.93 -3.58 12.67
N LEU A 386 15.83 -3.99 13.95
CA LEU A 386 14.61 -4.53 14.54
C LEU A 386 13.76 -3.48 15.26
N VAL A 387 14.22 -2.22 15.32
CA VAL A 387 13.58 -1.16 16.11
C VAL A 387 12.64 -0.33 15.24
N GLY A 388 11.35 -0.39 15.56
CA GLY A 388 10.32 0.44 14.94
C GLY A 388 9.92 -0.03 13.55
N TYR A 389 9.24 0.85 12.81
CA TYR A 389 8.79 0.59 11.45
C TYR A 389 9.87 0.94 10.43
N ARG A 390 9.75 0.37 9.23
CA ARG A 390 10.71 0.59 8.14
C ARG A 390 10.89 2.07 7.83
N THR A 391 12.13 2.42 7.47
CA THR A 391 12.52 3.75 7.00
C THR A 391 12.72 3.78 5.48
N GLY A 392 12.78 2.60 4.84
CA GLY A 392 12.89 2.42 3.40
C GLY A 392 11.54 2.11 2.74
N GLN A 393 11.39 2.51 1.47
CA GLN A 393 10.23 2.12 0.67
C GLN A 393 10.39 0.66 0.23
N VAL A 394 9.30 -0.09 0.24
CA VAL A 394 9.25 -1.52 -0.14
C VAL A 394 8.17 -1.73 -1.20
N TYR A 395 8.29 -2.85 -1.91
CA TYR A 395 7.39 -3.19 -3.02
C TYR A 395 7.05 -4.67 -2.96
N ILE A 396 5.81 -4.99 -3.31
CA ILE A 396 5.30 -6.37 -3.31
C ILE A 396 5.44 -6.91 -4.73
N ARG A 397 6.13 -8.04 -4.86
CA ARG A 397 6.37 -8.65 -6.16
C ARG A 397 5.06 -9.04 -6.85
N GLY A 398 4.86 -8.54 -8.06
CA GLY A 398 3.70 -8.82 -8.91
C GLY A 398 2.43 -8.07 -8.52
N SER A 399 2.51 -7.10 -7.61
CA SER A 399 1.37 -6.30 -7.15
C SER A 399 1.36 -4.91 -7.81
N GLN A 400 0.17 -4.45 -8.17
CA GLN A 400 -0.11 -3.06 -8.56
C GLN A 400 -0.24 -2.13 -7.36
N HIS A 401 -0.40 -2.69 -6.15
CA HIS A 401 -0.37 -1.94 -4.90
C HIS A 401 1.07 -1.66 -4.48
N ILE A 402 1.40 -0.38 -4.32
CA ILE A 402 2.64 0.08 -3.72
C ILE A 402 2.38 0.35 -2.25
N PRO A 403 3.00 -0.39 -1.31
CA PRO A 403 2.86 -0.10 0.11
C PRO A 403 3.10 1.36 0.47
N LEU A 404 2.43 1.82 1.53
CA LEU A 404 2.49 3.21 2.01
C LEU A 404 3.94 3.69 2.14
N ASN A 405 4.24 4.95 1.85
CA ASN A 405 5.60 5.43 2.08
C ASN A 405 5.95 5.35 3.59
N PRO A 406 7.24 5.26 3.96
CA PRO A 406 7.66 5.10 5.35
C PRO A 406 7.13 6.15 6.34
N LYS A 407 6.89 7.39 5.87
CA LYS A 407 6.32 8.45 6.72
C LYS A 407 4.86 8.13 7.05
N ALA A 408 4.09 7.74 6.03
CA ALA A 408 2.69 7.36 6.15
C ALA A 408 2.46 6.15 7.06
N VAL A 409 3.40 5.20 7.13
CA VAL A 409 3.29 4.02 8.02
C VAL A 409 3.12 4.44 9.48
N ARG A 410 3.79 5.52 9.91
CA ARG A 410 3.73 6.01 11.30
C ARG A 410 2.37 6.59 11.67
N ASP A 411 1.63 7.12 10.70
CA ASP A 411 0.27 7.61 10.89
C ASP A 411 -0.75 6.46 10.76
N ALA A 412 -0.50 5.53 9.83
CA ALA A 412 -1.42 4.45 9.47
C ALA A 412 -1.52 3.34 10.54
N MET A 413 -0.40 2.92 11.14
CA MET A 413 -0.40 1.82 12.10
C MET A 413 -1.21 2.11 13.37
N PRO A 414 -1.12 3.30 14.01
CA PRO A 414 -2.02 3.67 15.09
C PRO A 414 -3.50 3.59 14.71
N VAL A 415 -3.86 4.05 13.51
CA VAL A 415 -5.25 4.00 13.01
C VAL A 415 -5.73 2.56 12.87
N LEU A 416 -4.92 1.65 12.31
CA LEU A 416 -5.25 0.23 12.25
C LEU A 416 -5.57 -0.32 13.64
N PHE A 417 -4.73 -0.05 14.64
CA PHE A 417 -4.98 -0.57 15.98
C PHE A 417 -6.17 0.08 16.68
N ASP A 418 -6.46 1.36 16.41
CA ASP A 418 -7.68 2.00 16.90
C ASP A 418 -8.93 1.38 16.25
N LEU A 419 -8.88 1.05 14.95
CA LEU A 419 -9.96 0.34 14.26
C LEU A 419 -10.17 -1.05 14.86
N LEU A 420 -9.08 -1.80 15.11
CA LEU A 420 -9.14 -3.11 15.75
C LEU A 420 -9.68 -3.05 17.18
N LYS A 421 -9.27 -2.05 17.96
CA LYS A 421 -9.74 -1.86 19.34
C LYS A 421 -11.25 -1.63 19.39
N ASN A 422 -11.76 -0.82 18.46
CA ASN A 422 -13.15 -0.33 18.47
C ASN A 422 -14.10 -1.21 17.65
N GLU A 423 -13.62 -2.18 16.87
CA GLU A 423 -14.47 -3.05 16.07
C GLU A 423 -15.14 -4.15 16.92
N PRO A 424 -16.47 -4.14 17.04
CA PRO A 424 -17.17 -5.16 17.82
C PRO A 424 -17.09 -6.56 17.20
N HIS A 425 -17.16 -6.70 15.88
CA HIS A 425 -17.21 -8.02 15.23
C HIS A 425 -15.82 -8.68 15.16
N PRO A 426 -15.63 -9.86 15.79
CA PRO A 426 -14.35 -10.57 15.73
C PRO A 426 -13.96 -10.98 14.30
N ALA A 427 -14.92 -11.35 13.46
CA ALA A 427 -14.70 -11.65 12.04
C ALA A 427 -14.11 -10.45 11.28
N VAL A 428 -14.67 -9.25 11.49
CA VAL A 428 -14.17 -8.01 10.90
C VAL A 428 -12.77 -7.71 11.40
N ARG A 429 -12.54 -7.81 12.72
CA ARG A 429 -11.19 -7.68 13.30
C ARG A 429 -10.19 -8.62 12.63
N ALA A 430 -10.57 -9.89 12.41
CA ALA A 430 -9.70 -10.90 11.83
C ALA A 430 -9.36 -10.62 10.37
N VAL A 431 -10.37 -10.48 9.52
CA VAL A 431 -10.17 -10.33 8.07
C VAL A 431 -9.55 -8.97 7.76
N LEU A 432 -10.11 -7.87 8.29
CA LEU A 432 -9.58 -6.54 8.01
C LEU A 432 -8.29 -6.26 8.76
N GLY A 433 -8.11 -6.78 9.98
CA GLY A 433 -6.84 -6.66 10.71
C GLY A 433 -5.68 -7.26 9.95
N HIS A 434 -5.87 -8.47 9.40
CA HIS A 434 -4.90 -9.08 8.50
C HIS A 434 -4.66 -8.20 7.27
N PHE A 435 -5.72 -7.89 6.52
CA PHE A 435 -5.61 -7.19 5.23
C PHE A 435 -4.94 -5.82 5.39
N PHE A 436 -5.37 -5.01 6.35
CA PHE A 436 -4.81 -3.68 6.57
C PHE A 436 -3.36 -3.74 7.03
N PHE A 437 -2.98 -4.72 7.86
CA PHE A 437 -1.59 -4.88 8.28
C PHE A 437 -0.67 -5.13 7.06
N VAL A 438 -1.05 -6.03 6.15
CA VAL A 438 -0.25 -6.33 4.96
C VAL A 438 -0.35 -5.25 3.88
N TYR A 439 -1.45 -4.50 3.83
CA TYR A 439 -1.64 -3.33 2.97
C TYR A 439 -0.72 -2.17 3.37
N ILE A 440 -0.63 -1.87 4.67
CA ILE A 440 0.29 -0.86 5.23
C ILE A 440 1.75 -1.33 5.07
N HIS A 441 2.00 -2.61 5.29
CA HIS A 441 3.30 -3.27 5.14
C HIS A 441 4.39 -2.59 6.01
N PRO A 442 4.26 -2.60 7.35
CA PRO A 442 5.04 -1.73 8.24
C PRO A 442 6.54 -2.07 8.38
N TYR A 443 6.97 -3.28 8.02
CA TYR A 443 8.34 -3.76 8.22
C TYR A 443 9.08 -4.02 6.91
N MET A 444 10.41 -4.15 6.96
CA MET A 444 11.26 -4.44 5.79
C MET A 444 11.00 -5.83 5.20
N ASP A 445 10.69 -6.81 6.05
CA ASP A 445 10.32 -8.19 5.71
C ASP A 445 9.46 -8.76 6.85
N GLY A 446 8.77 -9.88 6.64
CA GLY A 446 7.97 -10.57 7.65
C GLY A 446 6.51 -10.14 7.71
N ASN A 447 6.10 -9.17 6.90
CA ASN A 447 4.73 -8.63 6.93
C ASN A 447 3.65 -9.68 6.69
N GLY A 448 3.85 -10.62 5.77
CA GLY A 448 2.90 -11.71 5.52
C GLY A 448 2.73 -12.64 6.73
N ARG A 449 3.84 -13.02 7.37
CA ARG A 449 3.88 -13.85 8.59
C ARG A 449 3.21 -13.14 9.76
N MET A 450 3.57 -11.88 9.98
CA MET A 450 2.96 -11.01 10.99
C MET A 450 1.46 -10.81 10.74
N GLY A 451 1.03 -10.61 9.48
CA GLY A 451 -0.37 -10.51 9.11
C GLY A 451 -1.16 -11.76 9.48
N ARG A 452 -0.62 -12.96 9.24
CA ARG A 452 -1.24 -14.24 9.65
C ARG A 452 -1.27 -14.43 11.16
N PHE A 453 -0.32 -13.88 11.92
CA PHE A 453 -0.42 -13.82 13.38
C PHE A 453 -1.50 -12.84 13.86
N VAL A 454 -1.62 -11.67 13.23
CA VAL A 454 -2.72 -10.72 13.52
C VAL A 454 -4.06 -11.38 13.23
N LEU A 455 -4.21 -12.09 12.10
CA LEU A 455 -5.41 -12.87 11.76
C LEU A 455 -5.79 -13.80 12.90
N ASN A 456 -4.86 -14.65 13.35
CA ASN A 456 -5.12 -15.66 14.37
C ASN A 456 -5.40 -15.06 15.75
N ALA A 457 -4.70 -13.98 16.14
CA ALA A 457 -4.98 -13.29 17.39
C ALA A 457 -6.40 -12.69 17.41
N MET A 458 -6.87 -12.16 16.28
CA MET A 458 -8.23 -11.63 16.15
C MET A 458 -9.28 -12.74 16.05
N LEU A 459 -8.98 -13.86 15.38
CA LEU A 459 -9.84 -15.05 15.36
C LEU A 459 -10.06 -15.61 16.78
N ALA A 460 -9.00 -15.72 17.57
CA ALA A 460 -9.09 -16.16 18.96
C ALA A 460 -10.03 -15.27 19.79
N SER A 461 -10.07 -13.96 19.50
CA SER A 461 -10.96 -13.01 20.19
C SER A 461 -12.46 -13.23 19.95
N GLY A 462 -12.83 -14.04 18.96
CA GLY A 462 -14.20 -14.49 18.68
C GLY A 462 -14.44 -15.98 18.96
N GLY A 463 -13.44 -16.67 19.51
CA GLY A 463 -13.47 -18.11 19.76
C GLY A 463 -13.33 -19.00 18.53
N TYR A 464 -12.87 -18.45 17.40
CA TYR A 464 -12.51 -19.28 16.25
C TYR A 464 -11.20 -20.04 16.52
N ASN A 465 -11.06 -21.21 15.90
CA ASN A 465 -9.83 -22.01 15.97
C ASN A 465 -8.65 -21.32 15.25
N TRP A 466 -7.43 -21.69 15.65
CA TRP A 466 -6.22 -21.31 14.90
C TRP A 466 -6.34 -21.80 13.45
N THR A 467 -6.19 -20.87 12.52
CA THR A 467 -6.40 -21.07 11.10
C THR A 467 -5.09 -20.96 10.33
N VAL A 468 -4.80 -21.98 9.54
CA VAL A 468 -3.61 -22.04 8.67
C VAL A 468 -4.02 -21.76 7.23
N VAL A 469 -3.29 -20.87 6.56
CA VAL A 469 -3.42 -20.65 5.12
C VAL A 469 -2.49 -21.63 4.39
N PRO A 470 -3.02 -22.63 3.65
CA PRO A 470 -2.17 -23.61 2.98
C PRO A 470 -1.37 -23.01 1.83
N VAL A 471 -0.13 -23.45 1.64
CA VAL A 471 0.76 -22.96 0.58
C VAL A 471 0.21 -23.29 -0.82
N GLU A 472 -0.54 -24.38 -0.93
CA GLU A 472 -1.24 -24.82 -2.14
C GLU A 472 -2.28 -23.78 -2.60
N ARG A 473 -2.84 -23.00 -1.65
CA ARG A 473 -3.78 -21.91 -1.91
C ARG A 473 -3.11 -20.54 -2.06
N ARG A 474 -1.77 -20.47 -2.07
CA ARG A 474 -1.02 -19.19 -2.19
C ARG A 474 -1.50 -18.34 -3.36
N LYS A 475 -1.74 -18.94 -4.53
CA LYS A 475 -2.16 -18.19 -5.72
C LYS A 475 -3.53 -17.52 -5.53
N GLU A 476 -4.47 -18.25 -4.94
CA GLU A 476 -5.81 -17.76 -4.63
C GLU A 476 -5.75 -16.65 -3.58
N TYR A 477 -5.03 -16.88 -2.48
CA TYR A 477 -4.81 -15.93 -1.39
C TYR A 477 -4.16 -14.62 -1.87
N MET A 478 -3.09 -14.70 -2.67
CA MET A 478 -2.43 -13.50 -3.20
C MET A 478 -3.31 -12.75 -4.19
N LYS A 479 -4.06 -13.46 -5.06
CA LYS A 479 -5.02 -12.83 -5.97
C LYS A 479 -6.13 -12.09 -5.22
N ALA A 480 -6.61 -12.67 -4.12
CA ALA A 480 -7.63 -12.05 -3.30
C ALA A 480 -7.13 -10.79 -2.58
N LEU A 481 -5.90 -10.80 -2.06
CA LEU A 481 -5.25 -9.61 -1.50
C LEU A 481 -5.02 -8.51 -2.54
N GLU A 482 -4.60 -8.88 -3.75
CA GLU A 482 -4.42 -7.95 -4.86
C GLU A 482 -5.73 -7.26 -5.20
N LYS A 483 -6.82 -8.04 -5.36
CA LYS A 483 -8.14 -7.50 -5.64
C LYS A 483 -8.60 -6.52 -4.55
N ALA A 484 -8.42 -6.88 -3.28
CA ALA A 484 -8.78 -6.00 -2.16
C ALA A 484 -7.93 -4.71 -2.14
N SER A 485 -6.65 -4.80 -2.47
CA SER A 485 -5.73 -3.64 -2.46
C SER A 485 -5.95 -2.69 -3.65
N VAL A 486 -6.28 -3.24 -4.82
CA VAL A 486 -6.40 -2.48 -6.08
C VAL A 486 -7.83 -2.01 -6.33
N GLU A 487 -8.81 -2.90 -6.15
CA GLU A 487 -10.22 -2.65 -6.45
C GLU A 487 -11.04 -2.25 -5.21
N GLY A 488 -10.47 -2.39 -4.01
CA GLY A 488 -11.19 -2.13 -2.76
C GLY A 488 -12.22 -3.20 -2.40
N ASP A 489 -12.22 -4.35 -3.09
CA ASP A 489 -13.15 -5.46 -2.87
C ASP A 489 -12.54 -6.57 -2.00
N ILE A 490 -12.95 -6.61 -0.74
CA ILE A 490 -12.49 -7.60 0.25
C ILE A 490 -13.17 -8.97 0.13
N SER A 491 -14.17 -9.11 -0.74
CA SER A 491 -15.08 -10.27 -0.75
C SER A 491 -14.36 -11.59 -0.96
N GLU A 492 -13.46 -11.65 -1.95
CA GLU A 492 -12.71 -12.88 -2.26
C GLU A 492 -11.75 -13.25 -1.12
N PHE A 493 -11.09 -12.25 -0.52
CA PHE A 493 -10.20 -12.50 0.62
C PHE A 493 -10.99 -13.04 1.81
N THR A 494 -12.16 -12.46 2.08
CA THR A 494 -13.07 -12.91 3.13
C THR A 494 -13.48 -14.37 2.90
N LYS A 495 -13.91 -14.74 1.69
CA LYS A 495 -14.30 -16.12 1.35
C LYS A 495 -13.15 -17.11 1.51
N VAL A 496 -11.94 -16.72 1.08
CA VAL A 496 -10.73 -17.55 1.26
C VAL A 496 -10.54 -17.86 2.74
N ILE A 497 -10.51 -16.85 3.60
CA ILE A 497 -10.30 -17.06 5.04
C ILE A 497 -11.48 -17.80 5.67
N ALA A 498 -12.73 -17.44 5.34
CA ALA A 498 -13.93 -18.11 5.84
C ALA A 498 -13.93 -19.62 5.56
N SER A 499 -13.48 -20.03 4.36
CA SER A 499 -13.38 -21.45 3.99
C SER A 499 -12.32 -22.24 4.77
N LEU A 500 -11.40 -21.55 5.47
CA LEU A 500 -10.35 -22.15 6.28
C LEU A 500 -10.73 -22.22 7.76
N VAL A 501 -11.66 -21.38 8.21
CA VAL A 501 -12.20 -21.40 9.57
C VAL A 501 -13.21 -22.55 9.67
N LYS A 502 -12.85 -23.61 10.38
CA LYS A 502 -13.67 -24.80 10.59
C LYS A 502 -14.00 -25.00 12.06
#